data_AF-A0AAJ7V6M5-F1
#
_entry.id   AF-A0AAJ7V6M5-F1
#
_cell.length_a   1.000
_cell.length_b   1.000
_cell.length_c   1.000
_cell.angle_alpha   90.00
_cell.angle_beta   90.00
_cell.angle_gamma   90.00
#
_symmetry.space_group_name_H-M   'P 1'
#
loop_
_entity.id
_entity.type
_entity.pdbx_description
1 polymer ?
#
loop_
_entity_poly.entity_id
_entity_poly.type
_entity_poly.pdbx_seq_one_letter_code
_entity_poly.pdbx_strand_id
1 'polypeptide(L)'
;MAEGGCAQSEEEEAGLSRGSGVCKWFNVRMGFGFLSMSSRDGASLEQPLDVFVHQSKLHMEGFRSLREGEAVEFTFKKSSKGLESVRVTGPNGAPCLGSERRPKSAQKRRSKGDRCYNCGGPGHHAKECQLPPQPKKCHFCQSVSHMVANCPVKAQQQQQQQQQQQHSSPGSQGTATSPRDEEEELSQAAL
;
A
#
# COMPACT_ATOMS: atom_id res chain seq x y z
N MET A 1 9.93 -31.36 20.26
CA MET A 1 10.65 -30.30 20.98
C MET A 1 11.73 -29.79 20.03
N ALA A 2 11.62 -28.56 19.54
CA ALA A 2 12.65 -27.92 18.73
C ALA A 2 12.69 -26.43 19.11
N GLU A 3 13.42 -26.15 20.17
CA GLU A 3 13.74 -24.81 20.67
C GLU A 3 14.81 -24.21 19.74
N GLY A 4 14.40 -23.47 18.72
CA GLY A 4 15.30 -22.74 17.82
C GLY A 4 15.61 -21.36 18.39
N GLY A 5 16.70 -21.27 19.16
CA GLY A 5 17.13 -20.06 19.87
C GLY A 5 17.37 -18.84 18.97
N CYS A 6 16.72 -17.73 19.31
CA CYS A 6 17.02 -16.39 18.79
C CYS A 6 17.99 -15.69 19.75
N ALA A 7 19.25 -16.12 19.77
CA ALA A 7 20.30 -15.59 20.65
C ALA A 7 21.27 -14.69 19.85
N GLN A 8 20.77 -13.58 19.31
CA GLN A 8 21.62 -12.56 18.68
C GLN A 8 21.06 -11.17 18.99
N SER A 9 21.32 -10.64 20.19
CA SER A 9 20.83 -9.30 20.51
C SER A 9 21.60 -8.46 21.53
N GLU A 10 22.66 -8.96 22.17
CA GLU A 10 23.18 -8.27 23.37
C GLU A 10 24.57 -7.63 23.19
N GLU A 11 25.33 -7.96 22.13
CA GLU A 11 26.75 -7.57 22.05
C GLU A 11 27.06 -6.38 21.13
N GLU A 12 26.07 -5.80 20.45
CA GLU A 12 26.20 -4.58 19.61
C GLU A 12 25.61 -3.35 20.33
N GLU A 13 25.62 -3.29 21.66
CA GLU A 13 25.00 -2.22 22.50
C GLU A 13 25.99 -1.18 23.05
N ALA A 14 27.17 -1.00 22.47
CA ALA A 14 28.21 -0.10 23.02
C ALA A 14 28.11 1.38 22.55
N GLY A 15 27.01 1.80 21.92
CA GLY A 15 26.89 3.18 21.42
C GLY A 15 25.52 3.57 20.88
N LEU A 16 24.46 2.89 21.32
CA LEU A 16 23.10 3.15 20.86
C LEU A 16 22.37 4.04 21.85
N SER A 17 21.58 4.97 21.32
CA SER A 17 20.61 5.74 22.11
C SER A 17 19.24 5.11 21.99
N ARG A 18 18.42 5.23 23.03
CA ARG A 18 17.02 4.79 23.02
C ARG A 18 16.12 5.94 22.65
N GLY A 19 15.12 5.67 21.82
CA GLY A 19 14.11 6.63 21.41
C GLY A 19 12.72 6.00 21.39
N SER A 20 11.72 6.85 21.58
CA SER A 20 10.33 6.48 21.34
C SER A 20 9.67 7.52 20.44
N GLY A 21 8.66 7.08 19.71
CA GLY A 21 7.99 7.93 18.74
C GLY A 21 6.93 7.18 17.95
N VAL A 22 6.63 7.69 16.77
CA VAL A 22 5.64 7.12 15.87
C VAL A 22 6.22 6.83 14.50
N CYS A 23 5.69 5.85 13.79
CA CYS A 23 6.05 5.65 12.39
C CYS A 23 5.50 6.80 11.53
N LYS A 24 6.38 7.57 10.90
CA LYS A 24 6.01 8.69 10.02
C LYS A 24 5.47 8.18 8.69
N TRP A 25 6.19 7.23 8.10
CA TRP A 25 5.74 6.50 6.91
C TRP A 25 6.59 5.25 6.74
N PHE A 26 6.02 4.23 6.08
CA PHE A 26 6.73 3.00 5.76
C PHE A 26 6.36 2.51 4.36
N ASN A 27 7.37 2.34 3.51
CA ASN A 27 7.18 1.77 2.19
C ASN A 27 7.24 0.24 2.28
N VAL A 28 6.07 -0.37 2.35
CA VAL A 28 5.88 -1.82 2.46
C VAL A 28 6.52 -2.59 1.29
N ARG A 29 6.57 -2.00 0.09
CA ARG A 29 7.16 -2.64 -1.10
C ARG A 29 8.69 -2.63 -1.04
N MET A 30 9.27 -1.53 -0.56
CA MET A 30 10.72 -1.37 -0.49
C MET A 30 11.33 -1.84 0.83
N GLY A 31 10.51 -2.03 1.86
CA GLY A 31 10.94 -2.54 3.17
C GLY A 31 11.70 -1.51 4.01
N PHE A 32 11.46 -0.21 3.80
CA PHE A 32 12.06 0.84 4.62
C PHE A 32 11.10 2.00 4.85
N GLY A 33 11.40 2.82 5.85
CA GLY A 33 10.58 3.95 6.24
C GLY A 33 11.34 4.94 7.12
N PHE A 34 10.59 5.86 7.71
CA PHE A 34 11.08 6.77 8.72
C PHE A 34 10.17 6.78 9.94
N LEU A 35 10.78 6.91 11.10
CA LEU A 35 10.14 7.11 12.39
C LEU A 35 10.30 8.57 12.78
N SER A 36 9.26 9.14 13.37
CA SER A 36 9.28 10.46 13.99
C SER A 36 9.49 10.26 15.49
N MET A 37 10.72 10.51 15.95
CA MET A 37 11.10 10.38 17.35
C MET A 37 10.60 11.59 18.15
N SER A 38 9.76 11.34 19.16
CA SER A 38 9.24 12.38 20.06
C SER A 38 9.97 12.40 21.41
N SER A 39 10.68 11.34 21.77
CA SER A 39 11.45 11.28 23.01
C SER A 39 12.75 10.52 22.84
N ARG A 40 13.81 10.98 23.51
CA ARG A 40 15.14 10.40 23.50
C ARG A 40 15.61 10.16 24.92
N ASP A 41 16.00 8.92 25.24
CA ASP A 41 16.47 8.52 26.57
C ASP A 41 15.52 8.96 27.71
N GLY A 42 14.21 8.95 27.44
CA GLY A 42 13.16 9.37 28.37
C GLY A 42 12.89 10.87 28.43
N ALA A 43 13.68 11.71 27.74
CA ALA A 43 13.42 13.15 27.63
C ALA A 43 12.57 13.47 26.40
N SER A 44 11.51 14.27 26.57
CA SER A 44 10.71 14.77 25.46
C SER A 44 11.51 15.76 24.61
N LEU A 45 11.43 15.60 23.29
CA LEU A 45 12.07 16.50 22.34
C LEU A 45 11.05 17.54 21.86
N GLU A 46 11.43 18.81 21.91
CA GLU A 46 10.63 19.93 21.37
C GLU A 46 10.38 19.79 19.86
N GLN A 47 11.35 19.21 19.15
CA GLN A 47 11.26 18.96 17.71
C GLN A 47 11.40 17.47 17.43
N PRO A 48 10.44 16.87 16.68
CA PRO A 48 10.55 15.47 16.31
C PRO A 48 11.71 15.24 15.35
N LEU A 49 12.52 14.21 15.62
CA LEU A 49 13.65 13.84 14.77
C LEU A 49 13.28 12.66 13.86
N ASP A 50 13.66 12.75 12.58
CA ASP A 50 13.45 11.67 11.62
C ASP A 50 14.53 10.60 11.78
N VAL A 51 14.12 9.34 12.00
CA VAL A 51 15.01 8.19 12.13
C VAL A 51 14.73 7.19 11.03
N PHE A 52 15.75 6.81 10.28
CA PHE A 52 15.64 5.82 9.22
C PHE A 52 15.39 4.42 9.81
N VAL A 53 14.42 3.70 9.26
CA VAL A 53 14.09 2.33 9.66
C VAL A 53 14.08 1.39 8.47
N HIS A 54 14.66 0.21 8.66
CA HIS A 54 14.66 -0.89 7.69
C HIS A 54 13.89 -2.09 8.24
N GLN A 55 13.20 -2.83 7.35
CA GLN A 55 12.35 -3.97 7.72
C GLN A 55 13.09 -5.05 8.54
N SER A 56 14.39 -5.23 8.31
CA SER A 56 15.19 -6.23 9.03
C SER A 56 15.39 -5.90 10.50
N LYS A 57 15.14 -4.66 10.89
CA LYS A 57 15.29 -4.16 12.26
C LYS A 57 13.98 -4.19 13.05
N LEU A 58 12.85 -4.50 12.39
CA LEU A 58 11.53 -4.58 13.01
C LEU A 58 11.37 -5.90 13.78
N HIS A 59 11.02 -5.79 15.06
CA HIS A 59 10.71 -6.92 15.92
C HIS A 59 9.25 -7.33 15.72
N MET A 60 9.05 -8.32 14.86
CA MET A 60 7.76 -8.97 14.59
C MET A 60 7.98 -10.29 13.86
N GLU A 61 6.96 -11.14 13.86
CA GLU A 61 6.98 -12.41 13.13
C GLU A 61 6.37 -12.26 11.73
N GLY A 62 6.88 -12.99 10.75
CA GLY A 62 6.35 -13.01 9.39
C GLY A 62 6.71 -11.77 8.56
N PHE A 63 5.70 -11.09 8.03
CA PHE A 63 5.90 -9.97 7.10
C PHE A 63 6.17 -8.67 7.86
N ARG A 64 7.41 -8.16 7.77
CA ARG A 64 7.89 -7.04 8.56
C ARG A 64 7.49 -5.70 7.95
N SER A 65 6.54 -5.00 8.55
CA SER A 65 6.14 -3.65 8.15
C SER A 65 5.70 -2.81 9.34
N LEU A 66 5.50 -1.51 9.14
CA LEU A 66 4.94 -0.61 10.14
C LEU A 66 3.69 0.08 9.58
N ARG A 67 2.74 0.39 10.47
CA ARG A 67 1.60 1.26 10.15
C ARG A 67 1.98 2.72 10.41
N GLU A 68 1.55 3.61 9.54
CA GLU A 68 1.66 5.05 9.75
C GLU A 68 0.93 5.48 11.04
N GLY A 69 1.61 6.26 11.88
CA GLY A 69 1.12 6.67 13.21
C GLY A 69 1.25 5.61 14.30
N GLU A 70 1.82 4.43 14.03
CA GLU A 70 2.06 3.38 15.03
C GLU A 70 3.10 3.83 16.05
N ALA A 71 2.76 3.74 17.34
CA ALA A 71 3.69 4.00 18.44
C ALA A 71 4.76 2.91 18.51
N VAL A 72 6.03 3.32 18.55
CA VAL A 72 7.17 2.42 18.53
C VAL A 72 8.25 2.88 19.51
N GLU A 73 8.96 1.89 20.06
CA GLU A 73 10.17 2.08 20.84
C GLU A 73 11.35 1.49 20.06
N PHE A 74 12.47 2.18 20.05
CA PHE A 74 13.59 1.75 19.23
C PHE A 74 14.93 2.20 19.77
N THR A 75 15.97 1.43 19.43
CA THR A 75 17.35 1.86 19.59
C THR A 75 17.86 2.40 18.27
N PHE A 76 18.64 3.48 18.30
CA PHE A 76 19.19 4.11 17.12
C PHE A 76 20.67 4.47 17.32
N LYS A 77 21.38 4.56 16.19
CA LYS A 77 22.77 5.01 16.14
C LYS A 77 22.92 6.16 15.16
N LYS A 78 23.96 6.96 15.35
CA LYS A 78 24.35 8.00 14.40
C LYS A 78 25.19 7.37 13.29
N SER A 79 24.73 7.49 12.05
CA SER A 79 25.41 7.00 10.85
C SER A 79 25.76 8.18 9.93
N SER A 80 26.55 7.94 8.88
CA SER A 80 26.93 8.96 7.90
C SER A 80 25.74 9.58 7.16
N LYS A 81 24.59 8.88 7.14
CA LYS A 81 23.34 9.30 6.49
C LYS A 81 22.31 9.93 7.45
N GLY A 82 22.64 10.07 8.73
CA GLY A 82 21.72 10.52 9.77
C GLY A 82 21.45 9.45 10.83
N LEU A 83 20.31 9.55 11.50
CA LEU A 83 19.91 8.61 12.55
C LEU A 83 19.34 7.34 11.92
N GLU A 84 19.85 6.18 12.33
CA GLU A 84 19.44 4.86 11.84
C GLU A 84 18.99 3.97 13.01
N SER A 85 17.82 3.34 12.87
CA SER A 85 17.32 2.37 13.85
C SER A 85 18.10 1.07 13.78
N VAL A 86 18.46 0.51 14.93
CA VAL A 86 19.09 -0.81 15.06
C VAL A 86 18.09 -1.88 15.48
N ARG A 87 17.13 -1.53 16.34
CA ARG A 87 16.03 -2.40 16.75
C ARG A 87 14.78 -1.56 16.95
N VAL A 88 13.65 -2.03 16.44
CA VAL A 88 12.35 -1.36 16.59
C VAL A 88 11.34 -2.36 17.12
N THR A 89 10.65 -2.00 18.20
CA THR A 89 9.58 -2.74 18.85
C THR A 89 8.35 -1.85 18.97
N GLY A 90 7.19 -2.46 19.26
CA GLY A 90 6.04 -1.74 19.76
C GLY A 90 6.26 -1.24 21.20
N PRO A 91 5.26 -0.57 21.78
CA PRO A 91 5.32 -0.09 23.16
C PRO A 91 5.49 -1.26 24.15
N ASN A 92 6.32 -1.06 25.17
CA ASN A 92 6.68 -2.08 26.17
C ASN A 92 7.37 -3.31 25.57
N GLY A 93 8.06 -3.16 24.43
CA GLY A 93 8.74 -4.25 23.76
C GLY A 93 7.82 -5.25 23.02
N ALA A 94 6.53 -4.91 22.85
CA ALA A 94 5.60 -5.72 22.07
C ALA A 94 6.06 -5.88 20.61
N PRO A 95 5.61 -6.93 19.88
CA PRO A 95 5.82 -6.99 18.45
C PRO A 95 5.09 -5.83 17.75
N CYS A 96 5.66 -5.33 16.65
CA CYS A 96 5.03 -4.27 15.87
C CYS A 96 3.67 -4.76 15.28
N LEU A 97 2.69 -3.87 15.16
CA LEU A 97 1.36 -4.18 14.60
C LEU A 97 1.45 -4.44 13.09
N GLY A 98 2.24 -3.60 12.40
CA GLY A 98 2.45 -3.69 10.97
C GLY A 98 1.32 -3.13 10.12
N SER A 99 1.62 -2.98 8.82
CA SER A 99 0.69 -2.38 7.86
C SER A 99 -0.46 -3.34 7.53
N GLU A 100 -1.70 -2.81 7.57
CA GLU A 100 -2.89 -3.51 7.06
C GLU A 100 -2.81 -3.77 5.55
N ARG A 101 -1.96 -2.98 4.87
CA ARG A 101 -1.63 -3.13 3.45
C ARG A 101 -0.53 -4.16 3.26
N ARG A 102 -0.83 -5.43 3.56
CA ARG A 102 -0.02 -6.54 3.04
C ARG A 102 -0.12 -6.51 1.50
N PRO A 103 0.99 -6.49 0.75
CA PRO A 103 0.92 -6.56 -0.70
C PRO A 103 0.12 -7.81 -1.08
N LYS A 104 -0.95 -7.61 -1.84
CA LYS A 104 -1.85 -8.66 -2.36
C LYS A 104 -1.15 -9.58 -3.39
N SER A 105 0.15 -9.81 -3.26
CA SER A 105 0.89 -10.78 -4.07
C SER A 105 0.76 -12.21 -3.52
N ALA A 106 0.29 -12.40 -2.28
CA ALA A 106 0.02 -13.73 -1.70
C ALA A 106 -1.47 -14.03 -1.48
N GLN A 107 -2.39 -13.08 -1.73
CA GLN A 107 -3.71 -13.48 -2.22
C GLN A 107 -3.51 -13.83 -3.68
N LYS A 108 -2.91 -15.02 -3.92
CA LYS A 108 -3.15 -15.82 -5.11
C LYS A 108 -4.58 -15.53 -5.47
N ARG A 109 -4.84 -14.82 -6.58
CA ARG A 109 -6.20 -14.64 -7.07
C ARG A 109 -6.76 -16.04 -6.97
N ARG A 110 -7.69 -16.32 -6.04
CA ARG A 110 -8.28 -17.66 -5.97
C ARG A 110 -8.74 -17.87 -7.38
N SER A 111 -8.07 -18.78 -8.09
CA SER A 111 -8.06 -18.76 -9.54
C SER A 111 -9.51 -18.64 -9.96
N LYS A 112 -9.85 -17.54 -10.63
CA LYS A 112 -11.22 -17.21 -11.02
C LYS A 112 -11.66 -18.34 -11.96
N GLY A 113 -12.15 -19.46 -11.41
CA GLY A 113 -12.22 -20.73 -12.12
C GLY A 113 -12.16 -22.02 -11.28
N ASP A 114 -11.78 -21.99 -9.99
CA ASP A 114 -11.69 -23.22 -9.17
C ASP A 114 -13.05 -23.60 -8.52
N ARG A 115 -14.13 -23.47 -9.30
CA ARG A 115 -15.46 -23.97 -8.95
C ARG A 115 -15.82 -25.03 -9.96
N CYS A 116 -16.43 -26.11 -9.48
CA CYS A 116 -16.93 -27.16 -10.34
C CYS A 116 -17.87 -26.60 -11.42
N TYR A 117 -17.60 -26.86 -12.70
CA TYR A 117 -18.45 -26.39 -13.81
C TYR A 117 -19.83 -27.07 -13.84
N ASN A 118 -20.01 -28.16 -13.10
CA ASN A 118 -21.27 -28.87 -12.97
C ASN A 118 -22.14 -28.27 -11.85
N CYS A 119 -21.66 -28.30 -10.60
CA CYS A 119 -22.46 -27.86 -9.43
C CYS A 119 -22.13 -26.44 -8.94
N GLY A 120 -20.94 -25.92 -9.23
CA GLY A 120 -20.43 -24.64 -8.69
C GLY A 120 -19.76 -24.75 -7.32
N GLY A 121 -19.68 -25.96 -6.75
CA GLY A 121 -19.04 -26.23 -5.48
C GLY A 121 -17.52 -25.98 -5.52
N PRO A 122 -16.91 -25.55 -4.41
CA PRO A 122 -15.46 -25.43 -4.29
C PRO A 122 -14.79 -26.81 -4.12
N GLY A 123 -13.50 -26.91 -4.43
CA GLY A 123 -12.66 -28.05 -4.03
C GLY A 123 -12.69 -29.29 -4.92
N HIS A 124 -13.39 -29.26 -6.06
CA HIS A 124 -13.35 -30.33 -7.07
C HIS A 124 -13.65 -29.77 -8.47
N HIS A 125 -13.21 -30.48 -9.50
CA HIS A 125 -13.54 -30.16 -10.90
C HIS A 125 -14.78 -30.94 -11.37
N ALA A 126 -15.39 -30.54 -12.49
CA ALA A 126 -16.61 -31.20 -13.00
C ALA A 126 -16.47 -32.72 -13.23
N LYS A 127 -15.26 -33.19 -13.53
CA LYS A 127 -14.91 -34.62 -13.66
C LYS A 127 -14.99 -35.43 -12.36
N GLU A 128 -14.91 -34.75 -11.22
CA GLU A 128 -14.95 -35.33 -9.86
C GLU A 128 -16.29 -35.02 -9.17
N CYS A 129 -17.25 -34.43 -9.88
CA CYS A 129 -18.53 -34.03 -9.31
C CYS A 129 -19.46 -35.23 -9.17
N GLN A 130 -19.87 -35.52 -7.94
CA GLN A 130 -20.79 -36.62 -7.62
C GLN A 130 -22.24 -36.33 -8.02
N LEU A 131 -22.57 -35.08 -8.38
CA LEU A 131 -23.89 -34.76 -8.89
C LEU A 131 -24.02 -35.18 -10.36
N PRO A 132 -25.21 -35.64 -10.79
CA PRO A 132 -25.45 -35.91 -12.20
C PRO A 132 -25.19 -34.66 -13.05
N PRO A 133 -24.83 -34.81 -14.34
CA PRO A 133 -24.60 -33.67 -15.23
C PRO A 133 -25.79 -32.69 -15.22
N GLN A 134 -25.53 -31.47 -14.75
CA GLN A 134 -26.47 -30.37 -14.68
C GLN A 134 -26.45 -29.57 -15.98
N PRO A 135 -27.56 -28.92 -16.36
CA PRO A 135 -27.58 -28.04 -17.52
C PRO A 135 -26.53 -26.92 -17.39
N LYS A 136 -25.79 -26.66 -18.48
CA LYS A 136 -24.71 -25.66 -18.49
C LYS A 136 -25.29 -24.27 -18.21
N LYS A 137 -24.78 -23.63 -17.16
CA LYS A 137 -25.18 -22.28 -16.75
C LYS A 137 -24.20 -21.21 -17.25
N CYS A 138 -24.71 -20.02 -17.52
CA CYS A 138 -23.92 -18.83 -17.76
C CYS A 138 -22.95 -18.59 -16.60
N HIS A 139 -21.64 -18.56 -16.89
CA HIS A 139 -20.62 -18.31 -15.86
C HIS A 139 -20.65 -16.88 -15.28
N PHE A 140 -21.45 -15.99 -15.86
CA PHE A 140 -21.60 -14.61 -15.40
C PHE A 140 -22.85 -14.41 -14.51
N CYS A 141 -24.05 -14.78 -14.99
CA CYS A 141 -25.30 -14.58 -14.25
C CYS A 141 -25.96 -15.86 -13.71
N GLN A 142 -25.36 -17.03 -13.93
CA GLN A 142 -25.85 -18.35 -13.47
C GLN A 142 -27.17 -18.83 -14.12
N SER A 143 -27.71 -18.13 -15.12
CA SER A 143 -28.87 -18.59 -15.91
C SER A 143 -28.56 -19.86 -16.70
N VAL A 144 -29.51 -20.78 -16.76
CA VAL A 144 -29.44 -22.00 -17.60
C VAL A 144 -29.91 -21.77 -19.04
N SER A 145 -30.49 -20.61 -19.34
CA SER A 145 -31.11 -20.31 -20.64
C SER A 145 -30.10 -19.84 -21.70
N HIS A 146 -28.93 -19.38 -21.29
CA HIS A 146 -27.90 -18.85 -22.20
C HIS A 146 -26.49 -19.09 -21.65
N MET A 147 -25.49 -19.03 -22.53
CA MET A 147 -24.08 -19.04 -22.15
C MET A 147 -23.53 -17.61 -22.01
N VAL A 148 -22.34 -17.46 -21.42
CA VAL A 148 -21.70 -16.16 -21.16
C VAL A 148 -21.54 -15.27 -22.40
N ALA A 149 -21.48 -15.85 -23.59
CA ALA A 149 -21.40 -15.13 -24.87
C ALA A 149 -22.69 -14.33 -25.16
N ASN A 150 -23.85 -14.81 -24.73
CA ASN A 150 -25.16 -14.21 -24.99
C ASN A 150 -25.80 -13.68 -23.69
N CYS A 151 -24.98 -13.35 -22.69
CA CYS A 151 -25.50 -12.93 -21.39
C CYS A 151 -25.97 -11.47 -21.43
N PRO A 152 -27.28 -11.19 -21.26
CA PRO A 152 -27.81 -9.83 -21.32
C PRO A 152 -27.26 -8.95 -20.19
N VAL A 153 -27.05 -9.54 -19.01
CA VAL A 153 -26.47 -8.85 -17.84
C VAL A 153 -25.01 -8.43 -18.12
N LYS A 154 -24.25 -9.27 -18.84
CA LYS A 154 -22.87 -8.97 -19.20
C LYS A 154 -22.81 -7.87 -20.27
N ALA A 155 -23.70 -7.92 -21.26
CA ALA A 155 -23.80 -6.90 -22.31
C ALA A 155 -24.13 -5.52 -21.72
N GLN A 156 -25.08 -5.45 -20.78
CA GLN A 156 -25.43 -4.21 -20.07
C GLN A 156 -24.26 -3.65 -19.23
N GLN A 157 -23.55 -4.50 -18.50
CA GLN A 157 -22.40 -4.07 -17.68
C GLN A 157 -21.25 -3.51 -18.53
N GLN A 158 -21.05 -4.04 -19.74
CA GLN A 158 -19.99 -3.59 -20.65
C GLN A 158 -20.29 -2.18 -21.24
N GLN A 159 -21.57 -1.85 -21.46
CA GLN A 159 -21.99 -0.52 -21.91
C GLN A 159 -21.80 0.55 -20.81
N GLN A 160 -22.11 0.24 -19.55
CA GLN A 160 -21.90 1.17 -18.44
C GLN A 160 -20.41 1.51 -18.20
N GLN A 161 -19.50 0.54 -18.38
CA GLN A 161 -18.06 0.79 -18.24
C GLN A 161 -17.47 1.69 -19.34
N GLN A 162 -18.09 1.75 -20.52
CA GLN A 162 -17.66 2.67 -21.59
C GLN A 162 -18.14 4.11 -21.36
N GLN A 163 -19.24 4.33 -20.62
CA GLN A 163 -19.72 5.66 -20.29
C GLN A 163 -18.92 6.32 -19.16
N GLN A 164 -18.35 5.56 -18.22
CA GLN A 164 -17.51 6.10 -17.15
C GLN A 164 -16.10 6.53 -17.59
N GLN A 165 -15.62 6.10 -18.76
CA GLN A 165 -14.32 6.50 -19.29
C GLN A 165 -14.37 7.83 -20.08
N GLN A 166 -15.54 8.46 -20.20
CA GLN A 166 -15.73 9.70 -20.97
C GLN A 166 -15.93 10.95 -20.08
N HIS A 167 -16.00 10.78 -18.75
CA HIS A 167 -16.22 11.88 -17.78
C HIS A 167 -14.99 12.22 -16.91
N SER A 168 -13.78 11.78 -17.30
CA SER A 168 -12.52 12.15 -16.63
C SER A 168 -11.59 12.94 -17.55
N SER A 169 -12.10 14.03 -18.12
CA SER A 169 -11.28 15.04 -18.80
C SER A 169 -11.43 16.38 -18.07
N PRO A 170 -10.40 16.92 -17.39
CA PRO A 170 -10.39 18.34 -17.08
C PRO A 170 -10.21 19.10 -18.41
N GLY A 171 -11.12 20.01 -18.68
CA GLY A 171 -11.11 20.85 -19.88
C GLY A 171 -9.93 21.81 -19.88
N SER A 172 -9.16 21.77 -20.97
CA SER A 172 -8.22 22.81 -21.36
C SER A 172 -8.93 23.79 -22.28
N GLN A 173 -9.44 24.88 -21.72
CA GLN A 173 -9.82 26.11 -22.41
C GLN A 173 -9.27 27.24 -21.53
N GLY A 174 -8.69 28.32 -22.00
CA GLY A 174 -8.40 28.82 -23.33
C GLY A 174 -7.47 30.02 -23.14
N THR A 175 -6.65 30.29 -24.14
CA THR A 175 -5.75 31.44 -24.21
C THR A 175 -6.57 32.73 -24.29
N ALA A 176 -6.53 33.55 -23.23
CA ALA A 176 -6.97 34.94 -23.28
C ALA A 176 -5.75 35.81 -23.57
N THR A 177 -5.71 36.35 -24.78
CA THR A 177 -4.80 37.40 -25.19
C THR A 177 -5.20 38.69 -24.47
N SER A 178 -4.22 39.46 -24.00
CA SER A 178 -4.42 40.85 -23.59
C SER A 178 -3.39 41.72 -24.32
N PRO A 179 -3.80 42.88 -24.85
CA PRO A 179 -2.94 43.78 -25.60
C PRO A 179 -2.27 44.79 -24.68
N ARG A 180 -1.06 45.23 -25.05
CA ARG A 180 -0.49 46.60 -24.90
C ARG A 180 1.03 46.53 -24.80
N ASP A 181 1.70 46.94 -25.87
CA ASP A 181 2.84 47.84 -25.75
C ASP A 181 2.79 48.78 -26.97
N GLU A 182 2.68 50.07 -26.66
CA GLU A 182 2.57 51.19 -27.59
C GLU A 182 3.99 51.60 -27.98
N GLU A 183 4.35 51.43 -29.25
CA GLU A 183 5.58 51.97 -29.82
C GLU A 183 5.32 53.42 -30.25
N GLU A 184 6.14 54.28 -29.66
CA GLU A 184 6.37 55.71 -29.90
C GLU A 184 6.75 55.98 -31.38
N GLU A 185 6.01 56.86 -32.06
CA GLU A 185 6.51 57.55 -33.25
C GLU A 185 5.85 58.94 -33.39
N LEU A 186 6.71 59.92 -33.66
CA LEU A 186 6.44 61.28 -34.14
C LEU A 186 5.88 62.34 -33.17
N SER A 187 6.81 62.89 -32.40
CA SER A 187 7.31 64.27 -32.54
C SER A 187 6.44 65.34 -33.25
N GLN A 188 6.39 66.52 -32.61
CA GLN A 188 6.13 67.88 -33.15
C GLN A 188 4.64 68.21 -33.46
N ALA A 189 4.02 69.29 -33.00
CA ALA A 189 4.48 70.53 -32.39
C ALA A 189 3.32 71.14 -31.57
N ALA A 190 3.64 71.69 -30.41
CA ALA A 190 2.85 72.76 -29.81
C ALA A 190 3.31 74.08 -30.44
N LEU A 191 2.35 74.79 -31.04
CA LEU A 191 2.07 76.24 -30.95
C LEU A 191 1.12 76.63 -32.09
#